data_AF-A0AAV8VET3-F1
#
_entry.id   AF-A0AAV8VET3-F1
#
_cell.length_a   1.000
_cell.length_b   1.000
_cell.length_c   1.000
_cell.angle_alpha   90.00
_cell.angle_beta   90.00
_cell.angle_gamma   90.00
#
_symmetry.space_group_name_H-M   'P 1'
#
loop_
_entity.id
_entity.type
_entity.pdbx_description
1 polymer ?
#
loop_
_entity_poly.entity_id
_entity_poly.type
_entity_poly.pdbx_seq_one_letter_code
_entity_poly.pdbx_strand_id
1 'polypeptide(L)'
;MSAKNINNSSLDYHQDTTAELFESWFKNSLLVNIPKNSIIVMDNVTYHSCLLNKVPNATNTKAEIQEYMIANDIYFEYSYKKRAFNIKNEYVCYRMAEEMGHTVLRLPPYYCIFNPIEHLWHQVKSRVRSENISPTLGSTVVDLVKK
;
A
#
# COMPACT_ATOMS: atom_id res chain seq x y z
N MET A 1 -25.82 -3.40 -10.65
CA MET A 1 -27.12 -3.49 -9.95
C MET A 1 -27.03 -2.67 -8.67
N SER A 2 -28.06 -1.85 -8.46
CA SER A 2 -28.28 -0.84 -7.43
C SER A 2 -27.65 -1.13 -6.05
N ALA A 3 -26.73 -0.28 -5.62
CA ALA A 3 -26.28 -0.20 -4.24
C ALA A 3 -27.37 0.46 -3.39
N LYS A 4 -28.15 -0.34 -2.67
CA LYS A 4 -29.06 0.14 -1.63
C LYS A 4 -28.66 -0.47 -0.29
N ASN A 5 -28.28 0.43 0.62
CA ASN A 5 -28.28 0.31 2.08
C ASN A 5 -27.47 -0.82 2.71
N ILE A 6 -26.16 -0.57 2.85
CA ILE A 6 -25.36 -1.10 3.97
C ILE A 6 -24.72 0.10 4.66
N ASN A 7 -25.44 0.72 5.61
CA ASN A 7 -24.94 1.87 6.38
C ASN A 7 -24.00 1.47 7.55
N ASN A 8 -23.43 0.28 7.51
CA ASN A 8 -22.43 -0.12 8.50
C ASN A 8 -21.45 -1.17 7.96
N SER A 9 -21.02 -1.02 6.71
CA SER A 9 -19.82 -1.68 6.24
C SER A 9 -18.69 -0.68 6.36
N SER A 10 -18.09 -0.58 7.56
CA SER A 10 -16.69 -0.18 7.67
C SER A 10 -15.84 -1.30 7.07
N LEU A 11 -16.00 -1.51 5.76
CA LEU A 11 -15.20 -2.42 4.95
C LEU A 11 -14.02 -1.65 4.35
N ASP A 12 -13.59 -0.59 5.03
CA ASP A 12 -12.36 0.11 4.74
C ASP A 12 -11.22 -0.66 5.42
N TYR A 13 -10.82 -1.77 4.78
CA TYR A 13 -9.68 -2.61 5.20
C TYR A 13 -8.37 -1.79 5.38
N HIS A 14 -8.34 -0.55 4.90
CA HIS A 14 -7.17 0.32 4.99
C HIS A 14 -7.03 1.04 6.34
N GLN A 15 -8.00 0.94 7.26
CA GLN A 15 -7.89 1.55 8.60
C GLN A 15 -7.10 0.71 9.61
N ASP A 16 -6.99 -0.60 9.39
CA ASP A 16 -6.36 -1.52 10.35
C ASP A 16 -4.86 -1.75 10.10
N THR A 17 -4.30 -1.22 9.01
CA THR A 17 -2.89 -1.42 8.64
C THR A 17 -2.15 -0.09 8.69
N THR A 18 -1.23 0.07 9.63
CA THR A 18 -0.34 1.24 9.71
C THR A 18 0.97 0.99 8.94
N ALA A 19 1.68 2.07 8.65
CA ALA A 19 3.03 2.03 8.09
C ALA A 19 3.99 1.17 8.92
N GLU A 20 3.96 1.34 10.25
CA GLU A 20 4.85 0.64 11.18
C GLU A 20 4.54 -0.87 11.22
N LEU A 21 3.26 -1.22 11.21
CA LEU A 21 2.84 -2.63 11.16
C LEU A 21 3.29 -3.27 9.85
N PHE A 22 3.09 -2.58 8.73
CA PHE A 22 3.54 -3.02 7.42
C PHE A 22 5.07 -3.21 7.40
N GLU A 23 5.84 -2.22 7.82
CA GLU A 23 7.32 -2.28 7.80
C GLU A 23 7.85 -3.40 8.71
N SER A 24 7.25 -3.58 9.89
CA SER A 24 7.60 -4.68 10.80
C SER A 24 7.32 -6.04 10.16
N TRP A 25 6.14 -6.22 9.57
CA TRP A 25 5.79 -7.46 8.88
C TRP A 25 6.69 -7.68 7.66
N PHE A 26 6.94 -6.65 6.85
CA PHE A 26 7.75 -6.71 5.65
C PHE A 26 9.15 -7.20 5.99
N LYS A 27 9.80 -6.57 6.97
CA LYS A 27 11.15 -6.92 7.41
C LYS A 27 11.21 -8.29 8.10
N ASN A 28 10.35 -8.50 9.09
CA ASN A 28 10.50 -9.63 10.01
C ASN A 28 9.81 -10.91 9.54
N SER A 29 8.86 -10.81 8.59
CA SER A 29 8.09 -11.95 8.10
C SER A 29 8.28 -12.18 6.61
N LEU A 30 8.15 -11.15 5.77
CA LEU A 30 8.24 -11.35 4.31
C LEU A 30 9.69 -11.62 3.87
N LEU A 31 10.59 -10.66 4.12
CA LEU A 31 11.94 -10.70 3.55
C LEU A 31 12.77 -11.90 4.05
N VAL A 32 12.57 -12.34 5.29
CA VAL A 32 13.30 -13.49 5.86
C VAL A 32 12.85 -14.85 5.30
N ASN A 33 11.64 -14.92 4.72
CA ASN A 33 11.01 -16.18 4.31
C ASN A 33 10.95 -16.36 2.78
N ILE A 34 11.40 -15.40 1.99
CA ILE A 34 11.42 -15.50 0.52
C ILE A 34 12.82 -15.89 -0.01
N PRO A 35 12.91 -16.53 -1.18
CA PRO A 35 14.20 -16.83 -1.80
C PRO A 35 15.03 -15.57 -2.07
N LYS A 36 16.36 -15.67 -1.95
CA LYS A 36 17.29 -14.58 -2.32
C LYS A 36 17.07 -14.12 -3.76
N ASN A 37 17.33 -12.84 -4.05
CA ASN A 37 17.14 -12.24 -5.39
C ASN A 37 15.69 -12.28 -5.89
N SER A 38 14.70 -12.40 -4.99
CA SER A 38 13.29 -12.29 -5.34
C SER A 38 12.87 -10.88 -5.76
N ILE A 39 11.89 -10.81 -6.66
CA ILE A 39 11.20 -9.57 -7.04
C ILE A 39 9.88 -9.50 -6.26
N ILE A 40 9.71 -8.42 -5.49
CA ILE A 40 8.53 -8.15 -4.68
C ILE A 40 7.65 -7.18 -5.45
N VAL A 41 6.48 -7.63 -5.88
CA VAL A 41 5.50 -6.79 -6.59
C VAL A 41 4.60 -6.11 -5.56
N MET A 42 4.54 -4.78 -5.60
CA MET A 42 3.75 -3.97 -4.68
C MET A 42 2.73 -3.12 -5.43
N ASP A 43 1.54 -2.97 -4.84
CA ASP A 43 0.56 -1.99 -5.29
C ASP A 43 0.85 -0.59 -4.69
N ASN A 44 -0.04 0.37 -4.92
CA ASN A 44 0.19 1.78 -4.57
C ASN A 44 -0.53 2.23 -3.30
N VAL A 45 -0.74 1.33 -2.33
CA VAL A 45 -1.36 1.71 -1.06
C VAL A 45 -0.44 2.67 -0.28
N THR A 46 -1.05 3.61 0.45
CA THR A 46 -0.37 4.74 1.08
C THR A 46 0.67 4.31 2.12
N TYR A 47 0.36 3.31 2.95
CA TYR A 47 1.27 2.80 3.98
C TYR A 47 2.51 2.06 3.41
N HIS A 48 2.51 1.69 2.12
CA HIS A 48 3.72 1.19 1.46
C HIS A 48 4.71 2.29 1.07
N SER A 49 4.26 3.55 1.13
CA SER A 49 4.91 4.70 0.49
C SER A 49 5.62 5.61 1.49
N CYS A 50 6.00 5.08 2.65
CA CYS A 50 6.83 5.77 3.63
C CYS A 50 8.15 6.19 3.00
N LEU A 51 8.42 7.49 3.01
CA LEU A 51 9.63 8.06 2.46
C LEU A 51 10.77 7.91 3.47
N LEU A 52 11.95 7.49 2.98
CA LEU A 52 13.16 7.46 3.79
C LEU A 52 13.57 8.89 4.18
N ASN A 53 13.61 9.77 3.19
CA ASN A 53 13.84 11.20 3.36
C ASN A 53 12.61 11.94 2.87
N LYS A 54 11.99 12.75 3.74
CA LYS A 54 10.79 13.51 3.38
C LYS A 54 11.16 14.57 2.34
N VAL A 55 10.80 14.29 1.08
CA VAL A 55 11.00 15.23 -0.03
C VAL A 55 10.10 16.45 0.21
N PRO A 56 10.63 17.68 0.10
CA PRO A 56 9.83 18.88 0.22
C PRO A 56 8.71 18.91 -0.83
N ASN A 57 7.54 19.36 -0.43
CA ASN A 57 6.37 19.44 -1.31
C ASN A 57 5.92 20.91 -1.51
N ALA A 58 4.82 21.09 -2.25
CA ALA A 58 4.29 22.42 -2.53
C ALA A 58 3.76 23.17 -1.29
N THR A 59 3.67 22.57 -0.11
CA THR A 59 3.31 23.26 1.14
C THR A 59 4.52 23.77 1.89
N ASN A 60 5.73 23.26 1.65
CA ASN A 60 6.96 23.72 2.30
C ASN A 60 7.34 25.16 1.94
N THR A 61 8.00 25.86 2.84
CA THR A 61 8.50 27.22 2.60
C THR A 61 9.68 27.19 1.61
N LYS A 62 9.99 28.34 1.00
CA LYS A 62 11.14 28.42 0.09
C LYS A 62 12.45 28.07 0.80
N ALA A 63 12.63 28.54 2.04
CA ALA A 63 13.82 28.27 2.83
C ALA A 63 13.99 26.77 3.12
N GLU A 64 12.92 26.08 3.55
CA GLU A 64 12.94 24.63 3.81
C GLU A 64 13.34 23.81 2.56
N ILE A 65 12.85 24.21 1.38
CA ILE A 65 13.21 23.55 0.11
C ILE A 65 14.69 23.78 -0.20
N GLN A 66 15.21 24.99 0.03
CA GLN A 66 16.62 25.32 -0.20
C GLN A 66 17.54 24.56 0.76
N GLU A 67 17.20 24.49 2.05
CA GLU A 67 17.95 23.71 3.05
C GLU A 67 18.02 22.24 2.66
N TYR A 68 16.89 21.65 2.23
CA TYR A 68 16.86 20.27 1.75
C TYR A 68 17.77 20.07 0.54
N MET A 69 17.77 21.00 -0.43
CA MET A 69 18.61 20.90 -1.62
C MET A 69 20.09 20.96 -1.29
N ILE A 70 20.50 21.87 -0.40
CA ILE A 70 21.90 21.96 0.06
C ILE A 70 22.30 20.67 0.78
N ALA A 71 21.43 20.15 1.66
CA ALA A 71 21.70 18.93 2.42
C ALA A 71 21.83 17.67 1.54
N ASN A 72 21.16 17.64 0.39
CA ASN A 72 21.19 16.51 -0.55
C ASN A 72 22.10 16.74 -1.77
N ASP A 73 22.92 17.80 -1.76
CA ASP A 73 23.82 18.19 -2.86
C ASP A 73 23.10 18.34 -4.23
N ILE A 74 21.89 18.90 -4.19
CA ILE A 74 21.07 19.15 -5.38
C ILE A 74 21.27 20.60 -5.82
N TYR A 75 21.74 20.80 -7.05
CA TYR A 75 21.89 22.14 -7.62
C TYR A 75 20.55 22.85 -7.78
N PHE A 76 20.48 24.12 -7.35
CA PHE A 76 19.36 25.01 -7.60
C PHE A 76 19.81 26.47 -7.75
N GLU A 77 19.04 27.26 -8.48
CA GLU A 77 19.31 28.69 -8.69
C GLU A 77 18.54 29.53 -7.67
N TYR A 78 19.21 30.33 -6.81
CA TYR A 78 18.57 31.11 -5.72
C TYR A 78 17.33 31.96 -6.13
N SER A 79 17.26 32.36 -7.39
CA SER A 79 16.18 33.16 -8.00
C SER A 79 14.91 32.36 -8.33
N TYR A 80 14.87 31.04 -8.12
CA TYR A 80 13.79 30.21 -8.63
C TYR A 80 12.40 30.54 -8.05
N LYS A 81 11.40 30.43 -8.94
CA LYS A 81 9.97 30.36 -8.59
C LYS A 81 9.64 28.91 -8.27
N LYS A 82 8.83 28.69 -7.22
CA LYS A 82 8.40 27.37 -6.74
C LYS A 82 7.79 26.53 -7.89
N ARG A 83 8.60 25.67 -8.50
CA ARG A 83 8.20 24.70 -9.53
C ARG A 83 8.27 23.29 -8.94
N ALA A 84 7.52 22.37 -9.52
CA ALA A 84 7.61 20.96 -9.14
C ALA A 84 9.01 20.44 -9.50
N PHE A 85 9.75 19.95 -8.49
CA PHE A 85 11.03 19.29 -8.70
C PHE A 85 10.79 17.80 -8.97
N ASN A 86 11.44 17.26 -10.00
CA ASN A 86 11.46 15.82 -10.27
C ASN A 86 12.49 15.13 -9.36
N ILE A 87 12.30 15.23 -8.05
CA ILE A 87 13.12 14.48 -7.08
C ILE A 87 12.51 13.07 -6.98
N LYS A 88 13.34 12.05 -7.17
CA LYS A 88 12.89 10.66 -7.00
C LYS A 88 12.65 10.40 -5.51
N ASN A 89 11.47 9.89 -5.21
CA ASN A 89 11.15 9.41 -3.86
C ASN A 89 11.88 8.10 -3.59
N GLU A 90 12.56 8.02 -2.45
CA GLU A 90 13.14 6.79 -1.93
C GLU A 90 12.25 6.27 -0.79
N TYR A 91 11.83 5.01 -0.88
CA TYR A 91 10.89 4.41 0.06
C TYR A 91 11.61 3.51 1.06
N VAL A 92 11.16 3.50 2.31
CA VAL A 92 11.74 2.68 3.39
C VAL A 92 11.76 1.20 3.04
N CYS A 93 10.66 0.67 2.49
CA CYS A 93 10.56 -0.73 2.08
C CYS A 93 11.53 -1.12 0.95
N TYR A 94 11.94 -0.16 0.11
CA TYR A 94 12.90 -0.42 -0.97
C TYR A 94 14.29 -0.67 -0.39
N ARG A 95 14.71 0.16 0.57
CA ARG A 95 15.97 -0.02 1.29
C ARG A 95 16.03 -1.37 1.99
N MET A 96 14.96 -1.71 2.73
CA MET A 96 14.90 -2.98 3.46
C MET A 96 15.02 -4.19 2.52
N ALA A 97 14.35 -4.13 1.36
CA ALA A 97 14.43 -5.18 0.36
C ALA A 97 15.84 -5.26 -0.25
N GLU A 98 16.43 -4.13 -0.64
CA GLU A 98 17.76 -4.07 -1.26
C GLU A 98 18.86 -4.57 -0.32
N GLU A 99 18.80 -4.21 0.97
CA GLU A 99 19.72 -4.70 2.01
C GLU A 99 19.71 -6.23 2.14
N MET A 100 18.57 -6.87 1.86
CA MET A 100 18.42 -8.32 1.87
C MET A 100 18.61 -8.97 0.49
N GLY A 101 18.99 -8.17 -0.52
CA GLY A 101 19.24 -8.64 -1.88
C GLY A 101 17.96 -8.92 -2.68
N HIS A 102 16.88 -8.21 -2.40
CA HIS A 102 15.61 -8.29 -3.13
C HIS A 102 15.35 -6.99 -3.91
N THR A 103 14.46 -7.06 -4.90
CA THR A 103 14.06 -5.90 -5.69
C THR A 103 12.57 -5.64 -5.54
N VAL A 104 12.17 -4.38 -5.36
CA VAL A 104 10.76 -3.99 -5.30
C VAL A 104 10.31 -3.43 -6.64
N LEU A 105 9.19 -3.91 -7.16
CA LEU A 105 8.54 -3.43 -8.38
C LEU A 105 7.14 -2.93 -8.04
N ARG A 106 6.87 -1.64 -8.30
CA ARG A 106 5.53 -1.06 -8.15
C ARG A 106 4.71 -1.18 -9.41
N LEU A 107 3.44 -1.53 -9.24
CA LEU A 107 2.46 -1.53 -10.32
C LEU A 107 2.06 -0.10 -10.72
N PRO A 108 1.67 0.12 -12.00
CA PRO A 108 1.09 1.40 -12.40
C PRO A 108 -0.18 1.74 -11.60
N PRO A 109 -0.42 3.03 -11.28
CA PRO A 109 -1.61 3.45 -10.56
C PRO A 109 -2.90 3.01 -11.28
N TYR A 110 -3.90 2.56 -10.52
CA TYR A 110 -5.21 2.10 -11.02
C TYR A 110 -5.24 0.79 -11.82
N TYR A 111 -4.13 0.08 -11.94
CA TYR A 111 -4.07 -1.22 -12.63
C TYR A 111 -3.95 -2.40 -11.65
N CYS A 112 -4.92 -2.57 -10.75
CA CYS A 112 -4.97 -3.71 -9.83
C CYS A 112 -5.08 -5.07 -10.53
N ILE A 113 -5.55 -5.09 -11.79
CA ILE A 113 -5.62 -6.30 -12.63
C ILE A 113 -4.27 -6.98 -12.84
N PHE A 114 -3.16 -6.23 -12.70
CA PHE A 114 -1.80 -6.76 -12.83
C PHE A 114 -1.25 -7.30 -11.52
N ASN A 115 -1.98 -7.16 -10.40
CA ASN A 115 -1.57 -7.73 -9.13
C ASN A 115 -1.89 -9.24 -9.14
N PRO A 116 -0.89 -10.14 -9.13
CA PRO A 116 -1.14 -11.58 -9.20
C PRO A 116 -1.98 -12.09 -8.03
N ILE A 117 -1.94 -11.40 -6.88
CA ILE A 117 -2.69 -11.80 -5.69
C ILE A 117 -4.22 -11.69 -5.91
N GLU A 118 -4.68 -10.77 -6.75
CA GLU A 118 -6.11 -10.59 -7.04
C GLU A 118 -6.69 -11.80 -7.76
N HIS A 119 -5.92 -12.38 -8.68
CA HIS A 119 -6.30 -13.59 -9.41
C HIS A 119 -6.39 -14.80 -8.46
N LEU A 120 -5.41 -14.93 -7.56
CA LEU A 120 -5.43 -15.98 -6.53
C LEU A 120 -6.61 -15.81 -5.59
N TRP A 121 -6.87 -14.58 -5.10
CA TRP A 121 -8.00 -14.29 -4.23
C TRP A 121 -9.33 -14.56 -4.91
N HIS A 122 -9.47 -14.31 -6.21
CA HIS A 122 -10.68 -14.65 -6.95
C HIS A 122 -10.97 -16.15 -6.88
N GLN A 123 -9.96 -16.99 -7.11
CA GLN A 123 -10.08 -18.45 -7.03
C GLN A 123 -10.41 -18.91 -5.61
N VAL A 124 -9.68 -18.41 -4.60
CA VAL A 124 -9.90 -18.74 -3.19
C VAL A 124 -11.31 -18.35 -2.75
N LYS A 125 -11.75 -17.13 -3.05
CA LYS A 125 -13.10 -16.65 -2.70
C LYS A 125 -14.19 -17.48 -3.39
N SER A 126 -13.98 -17.87 -4.66
CA SER A 126 -14.92 -18.72 -5.39
C SER A 126 -15.05 -20.09 -4.70
N ARG A 127 -13.93 -20.71 -4.35
CA ARG A 127 -13.91 -22.01 -3.66
C ARG A 127 -14.55 -21.93 -2.27
N VAL A 128 -14.15 -20.95 -1.46
CA VAL A 128 -14.73 -20.72 -0.12
C VAL A 128 -16.23 -20.55 -0.24
N ARG A 129 -16.71 -19.80 -1.25
CA ARG A 129 -18.15 -19.63 -1.49
C ARG A 129 -18.86 -20.94 -1.87
N SER A 130 -18.24 -21.81 -2.67
CA SER A 130 -18.85 -23.10 -3.05
C SER A 130 -18.89 -24.12 -1.91
N GLU A 131 -17.90 -24.06 -1.01
CA GLU A 131 -17.80 -24.95 0.16
C GLU A 131 -18.50 -24.36 1.40
N ASN A 132 -18.99 -23.12 1.33
CA ASN A 132 -19.68 -22.48 2.43
C ASN A 132 -21.08 -23.11 2.61
N ILE A 133 -21.13 -24.11 3.49
CA ILE A 133 -22.34 -24.81 3.94
C ILE A 133 -23.16 -24.02 4.97
N SER A 134 -22.69 -22.83 5.38
CA SER A 134 -23.50 -21.96 6.24
C SER A 134 -24.73 -21.52 5.47
N PRO A 135 -25.95 -21.65 6.02
CA PRO A 135 -27.12 -21.13 5.36
C PRO A 135 -26.90 -19.64 5.15
N THR A 136 -27.16 -19.14 3.94
CA THR A 136 -27.45 -17.71 3.78
C THR A 136 -28.45 -17.35 4.86
N LEU A 137 -28.16 -16.32 5.67
CA LEU A 137 -29.09 -15.77 6.67
C LEU A 137 -30.34 -15.24 5.95
N GLY A 138 -31.16 -16.16 5.47
CA GLY A 138 -32.50 -15.90 5.00
C GLY A 138 -33.35 -15.53 6.21
N SER A 139 -34.43 -14.80 5.96
CA SER A 139 -35.40 -14.40 7.00
C SER A 139 -35.77 -15.56 7.92
N THR A 140 -35.91 -16.77 7.37
CA THR A 140 -36.22 -18.01 8.11
C THR A 140 -35.19 -18.37 9.19
N VAL A 141 -33.89 -18.18 8.96
CA VAL A 141 -32.85 -18.50 9.95
C VAL A 141 -32.81 -17.41 11.04
N VAL A 142 -33.03 -16.15 10.67
CA VAL A 142 -33.13 -15.03 11.62
C VAL A 142 -34.35 -15.19 12.53
N ASP A 143 -35.47 -15.69 12.00
CA ASP A 143 -36.70 -15.91 12.77
C ASP A 143 -36.58 -17.09 13.75
N LEU A 144 -35.75 -18.09 13.45
CA LEU A 144 -35.47 -19.21 14.36
C LEU A 144 -34.63 -18.82 15.59
N VAL A 145 -33.77 -17.80 15.45
CA VAL A 145 -32.91 -17.29 16.54
C VAL A 145 -33.65 -16.31 17.46
N LYS A 146 -34.81 -15.80 17.04
CA LYS A 146 -35.63 -14.82 17.79
C LYS A 146 -36.65 -15.43 18.77
N LYS A 147 -36.65 -16.76 18.95
CA LYS A 147 -37.42 -17.43 20.02
C LYS A 147 -36.57 -17.59 21.26
#